data_AF-W2HJ60-F1
#
_entry.id   AF-W2HJ60-F1
#
_cell.length_a   1.000
_cell.length_b   1.000
_cell.length_c   1.000
_cell.angle_alpha   90.00
_cell.angle_beta   90.00
_cell.angle_gamma   90.00
#
_symmetry.space_group_name_H-M   'P 1'
#
loop_
_entity.id
_entity.type
_entity.pdbx_description
1 polymer ?
#
loop_
_entity_poly.entity_id
_entity_poly.type
_entity_poly.pdbx_seq_one_letter_code
_entity_poly.pdbx_strand_id
1 'polypeptide(L)'
;MLVVNSFAEPILNLLGQHTNVTYLTRDFSRLMLPGLPFLFLYELVRKVMQCQNVVKPLVVIAVIGNLVNLGAGYGLAYHTSMGFNGIAVARSLGNITLTFLLVPYFMWRPHQLRDWWGHGWNIKAAMNYVNLFVRIGCPGMVMMAVEVWAFEILAILAGNLPDSVVALSTHAVLMNITAIAYTAFMGVAVAACIRVGNCLGADQPKKAKMACYLALAITVGISAVFAVLLFSLNDAIPPLFLNDDESIDLASYIMVFWSPFVIPDGLNAVMQGVFRGAGKQKQAAITNVIGYYGVGIPLGAILAFTAHMGVDGLWWGIGVGIAATWLSLTFLMMTYWRWDKLAIEARQRTAQ
;
A
#
# COMPACT_ATOMS: atom_id res chain seq x y z
N MET A 1 6.26 -15.06 -4.06
CA MET A 1 5.77 -14.37 -5.29
C MET A 1 6.19 -15.08 -6.57
N LEU A 2 7.48 -15.26 -6.87
CA LEU A 2 7.93 -15.92 -8.11
C LEU A 2 7.36 -17.36 -8.24
N VAL A 3 7.54 -18.18 -7.21
CA VAL A 3 7.03 -19.56 -7.17
C VAL A 3 5.50 -19.60 -7.33
N VAL A 4 4.78 -18.83 -6.51
CA VAL A 4 3.30 -18.78 -6.54
C VAL A 4 2.77 -18.35 -7.92
N ASN A 5 3.38 -17.33 -8.55
CA ASN A 5 2.97 -16.89 -9.89
C ASN A 5 3.32 -17.91 -10.98
N SER A 6 4.44 -18.65 -10.86
CA SER A 6 4.77 -19.73 -11.78
C SER A 6 3.78 -20.90 -11.73
N PHE A 7 3.17 -21.12 -10.56
CA PHE A 7 2.16 -22.13 -10.28
C PHE A 7 0.73 -21.57 -10.22
N ALA A 8 0.46 -20.41 -10.83
CA ALA A 8 -0.88 -19.80 -10.84
C ALA A 8 -1.94 -20.75 -11.42
N GLU A 9 -1.61 -21.47 -12.50
CA GLU A 9 -2.51 -22.42 -13.16
C GLU A 9 -2.99 -23.56 -12.23
N PRO A 10 -2.10 -24.38 -11.63
CA PRO A 10 -2.54 -25.46 -10.75
C PRO A 10 -3.23 -24.93 -9.49
N ILE A 11 -2.85 -23.76 -8.98
CA ILE A 11 -3.51 -23.15 -7.81
C ILE A 11 -4.96 -22.75 -8.15
N LEU A 12 -5.18 -22.07 -9.28
CA LEU A 12 -6.51 -21.63 -9.71
C LEU A 12 -7.42 -22.81 -10.10
N ASN A 13 -6.86 -23.85 -10.73
CA ASN A 13 -7.59 -25.09 -10.98
C ASN A 13 -8.02 -25.77 -9.67
N LEU A 14 -7.17 -25.77 -8.64
CA LEU A 14 -7.51 -26.30 -7.32
C LEU A 14 -8.63 -25.50 -6.63
N LEU A 15 -8.72 -24.20 -6.93
CA LEU A 15 -9.78 -23.31 -6.46
C LEU A 15 -11.08 -23.38 -7.28
N GLY A 16 -11.15 -24.30 -8.27
CA GLY A 16 -12.36 -24.53 -9.07
C GLY A 16 -12.62 -23.48 -10.16
N GLN A 17 -11.62 -22.69 -10.55
CA GLN A 17 -11.77 -21.65 -11.57
C GLN A 17 -11.86 -22.23 -13.00
N HIS A 18 -12.58 -21.54 -13.89
CA HIS A 18 -12.74 -21.95 -15.28
C HIS A 18 -11.40 -22.04 -16.03
N THR A 19 -11.23 -23.11 -16.81
CA THR A 19 -9.96 -23.46 -17.48
C THR A 19 -9.41 -22.36 -18.38
N ASN A 20 -10.28 -21.60 -19.07
CA ASN A 20 -9.86 -20.47 -19.90
C ASN A 20 -9.29 -19.31 -19.08
N VAL A 21 -9.90 -18.98 -17.93
CA VAL A 21 -9.41 -17.94 -17.02
C VAL A 21 -8.07 -18.36 -16.43
N THR A 22 -7.95 -19.63 -16.07
CA THR A 22 -6.72 -20.21 -15.53
C THR A 22 -5.57 -20.13 -16.54
N TYR A 23 -5.81 -20.46 -17.82
CA TYR A 23 -4.79 -20.37 -18.87
C TYR A 23 -4.35 -18.93 -19.13
N LEU A 24 -5.31 -17.98 -19.25
CA LEU A 24 -5.00 -16.56 -19.43
C LEU A 24 -4.20 -16.00 -18.25
N THR A 25 -4.57 -16.36 -17.02
CA THR A 25 -3.87 -15.91 -15.81
C THR A 25 -2.46 -16.48 -15.75
N ARG A 26 -2.27 -17.74 -16.13
CA ARG A 26 -0.95 -18.39 -16.22
C ARG A 26 0.00 -17.62 -17.14
N ASP A 27 -0.44 -17.35 -18.36
CA ASP A 27 0.39 -16.69 -19.37
C ASP A 27 0.72 -15.26 -18.94
N PHE A 28 -0.29 -14.53 -18.45
CA PHE A 28 -0.11 -13.18 -17.93
C PHE A 28 0.88 -13.13 -16.77
N SER A 29 0.70 -13.98 -15.76
CA SER A 29 1.59 -14.07 -14.59
C SER A 29 3.02 -14.42 -15.00
N ARG A 30 3.21 -15.37 -15.93
CA ARG A 30 4.54 -15.78 -16.40
C ARG A 30 5.25 -14.68 -17.16
N LEU A 31 4.54 -13.93 -18.00
CA LEU A 31 5.09 -12.79 -18.74
C LEU A 31 5.46 -11.61 -17.84
N MET A 32 4.87 -11.51 -16.65
CA MET A 32 5.25 -10.53 -15.63
C MET A 32 6.49 -10.91 -14.81
N LEU A 33 6.86 -12.20 -14.76
CA LEU A 33 7.99 -12.68 -13.93
C LEU A 33 9.33 -11.98 -14.24
N PRO A 34 9.73 -11.77 -15.51
CA PRO A 34 11.02 -11.17 -15.83
C PRO A 34 11.19 -9.75 -15.26
N GLY A 35 10.10 -8.99 -15.11
CA GLY A 35 10.15 -7.63 -14.56
C GLY A 35 10.27 -7.57 -13.04
N LEU A 36 9.94 -8.64 -12.31
CA LEU A 36 9.91 -8.62 -10.84
C LEU A 36 11.29 -8.40 -10.18
N PRO A 37 12.38 -9.06 -10.60
CA PRO A 37 13.71 -8.82 -10.02
C PRO A 37 14.14 -7.35 -10.14
N PHE A 38 13.85 -6.73 -11.28
CA PHE A 38 14.13 -5.32 -11.55
C PHE A 38 13.31 -4.40 -10.65
N LEU A 39 12.01 -4.68 -10.50
CA LEU A 39 11.15 -3.94 -9.57
C LEU A 39 11.67 -4.00 -8.13
N PHE A 40 12.07 -5.17 -7.65
CA PHE A 40 12.63 -5.30 -6.30
C PHE A 40 13.96 -4.55 -6.15
N LEU A 41 14.83 -4.62 -7.15
CA LEU A 41 16.08 -3.85 -7.15
C LEU A 41 15.80 -2.34 -7.13
N TYR A 42 14.85 -1.87 -7.94
CA TYR A 42 14.40 -0.47 -7.93
C TYR A 42 13.86 -0.06 -6.56
N GLU A 43 12.98 -0.85 -5.95
CA GLU A 43 12.42 -0.54 -4.64
C GLU A 43 13.49 -0.47 -3.53
N LEU A 44 14.50 -1.35 -3.56
CA LEU A 44 15.62 -1.28 -2.62
C LEU A 44 16.40 0.03 -2.76
N VAL A 45 16.80 0.39 -3.99
CA VAL A 45 17.54 1.63 -4.24
C VAL A 45 16.69 2.86 -3.94
N ARG A 46 15.41 2.82 -4.31
CA ARG A 46 14.41 3.85 -4.01
C ARG A 46 14.35 4.13 -2.52
N LYS A 47 14.32 3.10 -1.67
CA LYS A 47 14.31 3.26 -0.21
C LYS A 47 15.58 3.94 0.31
N VAL A 48 16.76 3.57 -0.20
CA VAL A 48 18.03 4.22 0.17
C VAL A 48 17.99 5.71 -0.17
N MET A 49 17.58 6.06 -1.40
CA MET A 49 17.48 7.44 -1.84
C MET A 49 16.43 8.24 -1.03
N GLN A 50 15.29 7.62 -0.74
CA GLN A 50 14.24 8.22 0.09
C GLN A 50 14.73 8.56 1.50
N CYS A 51 15.48 7.66 2.15
CA CYS A 51 16.05 7.90 3.48
C CYS A 51 17.01 9.10 3.50
N GLN A 52 17.70 9.37 2.38
CA GLN A 52 18.59 10.52 2.19
C GLN A 52 17.86 11.80 1.74
N ASN A 53 16.52 11.81 1.69
CA ASN A 53 15.68 12.87 1.14
C ASN A 53 15.89 13.15 -0.36
N VAL A 54 16.42 12.19 -1.12
CA VAL A 54 16.61 12.29 -2.57
C VAL A 54 15.38 11.72 -3.29
N VAL A 55 14.31 12.52 -3.39
CA VAL A 55 13.02 12.07 -3.93
C VAL A 55 12.70 12.57 -5.34
N LYS A 56 13.22 13.74 -5.74
CA LYS A 56 12.97 14.34 -7.06
C LYS A 56 13.28 13.43 -8.25
N PRO A 57 14.46 12.75 -8.33
CA PRO A 57 14.75 11.88 -9.46
C PRO A 57 13.81 10.67 -9.52
N LEU A 58 13.37 10.15 -8.37
CA LEU A 58 12.44 9.03 -8.31
C LEU A 58 11.08 9.39 -8.92
N VAL A 59 10.64 10.64 -8.79
CA VAL A 59 9.41 11.13 -9.44
C VAL A 59 9.59 11.15 -10.95
N VAL A 60 10.69 11.69 -11.47
CA VAL A 60 10.97 11.72 -12.92
C VAL A 60 11.04 10.30 -13.49
N ILE A 61 11.75 9.40 -12.82
CA ILE A 61 11.85 7.99 -13.22
C ILE A 61 10.47 7.32 -13.24
N ALA A 62 9.65 7.56 -12.21
CA ALA A 62 8.28 7.03 -12.16
C ALA A 62 7.40 7.57 -13.30
N VAL A 63 7.50 8.85 -13.64
CA VAL A 63 6.75 9.44 -14.77
C VAL A 63 7.16 8.79 -16.09
N ILE A 64 8.47 8.70 -16.37
CA ILE A 64 8.97 8.06 -17.59
C ILE A 64 8.55 6.58 -17.63
N GLY A 65 8.67 5.86 -16.52
CA GLY A 65 8.24 4.46 -16.42
C GLY A 65 6.76 4.26 -16.72
N ASN A 66 5.89 5.18 -16.27
CA ASN A 66 4.47 5.14 -16.61
C ASN A 66 4.21 5.45 -18.09
N LEU A 67 4.93 6.42 -18.68
CA LEU A 67 4.82 6.71 -20.12
C LEU A 67 5.26 5.52 -20.97
N VAL A 68 6.34 4.84 -20.59
CA VAL A 68 6.79 3.60 -21.26
C VAL A 68 5.74 2.50 -21.10
N ASN A 69 5.17 2.34 -19.91
CA ASN A 69 4.10 1.36 -19.69
C ASN A 69 2.87 1.65 -20.57
N LEU A 70 2.44 2.91 -20.65
CA LEU A 70 1.31 3.34 -21.47
C LEU A 70 1.59 3.14 -22.98
N GLY A 71 2.74 3.62 -23.46
CA GLY A 71 3.11 3.53 -24.87
C GLY A 71 3.35 2.09 -25.33
N ALA A 72 4.14 1.32 -24.56
CA ALA A 72 4.39 -0.08 -24.86
C ALA A 72 3.12 -0.92 -24.70
N GLY A 73 2.28 -0.62 -23.70
CA GLY A 73 1.01 -1.32 -23.47
C GLY A 73 0.06 -1.12 -24.64
N TYR A 74 -0.16 0.13 -25.06
CA TYR A 74 -1.01 0.44 -26.21
C TYR A 74 -0.47 -0.17 -27.51
N GLY A 75 0.84 -0.03 -27.77
CA GLY A 75 1.47 -0.60 -28.96
C GLY A 75 1.41 -2.12 -29.00
N LEU A 76 1.80 -2.81 -27.92
CA LEU A 76 1.82 -4.27 -27.86
C LEU A 76 0.42 -4.89 -27.76
N ALA A 77 -0.56 -4.17 -27.23
CA ALA A 77 -1.93 -4.68 -27.15
C ALA A 77 -2.69 -4.53 -28.48
N TYR A 78 -2.59 -3.38 -29.15
CA TYR A 78 -3.42 -3.08 -30.31
C TYR A 78 -2.71 -3.23 -31.66
N HIS A 79 -1.38 -3.08 -31.72
CA HIS A 79 -0.63 -3.05 -32.98
C HIS A 79 0.23 -4.30 -33.23
N THR A 80 0.27 -5.24 -32.28
CA THR A 80 0.95 -6.53 -32.47
C THR A 80 0.01 -7.69 -32.20
N SER A 81 0.40 -8.89 -32.64
CA SER A 81 -0.36 -10.11 -32.43
C SER A 81 -0.40 -10.58 -30.96
N MET A 82 0.21 -9.84 -30.03
CA MET A 82 0.28 -10.22 -28.61
C MET A 82 -1.01 -9.91 -27.83
N GLY A 83 -1.83 -8.95 -28.27
CA GLY A 83 -3.12 -8.65 -27.64
C GLY A 83 -3.01 -8.45 -26.13
N PHE A 84 -3.84 -9.16 -25.37
CA PHE A 84 -3.85 -9.14 -23.90
C PHE A 84 -2.47 -9.42 -23.26
N ASN A 85 -1.70 -10.37 -23.82
CA ASN A 85 -0.36 -10.70 -23.32
C ASN A 85 0.64 -9.56 -23.53
N GLY A 86 0.39 -8.68 -24.50
CA GLY A 86 1.16 -7.46 -24.73
C GLY A 86 1.16 -6.52 -23.52
N ILE A 87 0.06 -6.47 -22.76
CA ILE A 87 -0.07 -5.66 -21.55
C ILE A 87 0.86 -6.19 -20.44
N ALA A 88 0.94 -7.51 -20.25
CA ALA A 88 1.85 -8.12 -19.29
C ALA A 88 3.32 -7.84 -19.62
N VAL A 89 3.68 -7.94 -20.91
CA VAL A 89 5.04 -7.64 -21.39
C VAL A 89 5.36 -6.16 -21.19
N ALA A 90 4.45 -5.25 -21.52
CA ALA A 90 4.61 -3.82 -21.27
C ALA A 90 4.81 -3.51 -19.78
N ARG A 91 4.10 -4.23 -18.89
CA ARG A 91 4.28 -4.11 -17.43
C ARG A 91 5.67 -4.55 -16.98
N SER A 92 6.17 -5.68 -17.50
CA SER A 92 7.56 -6.11 -17.27
C SER A 92 8.58 -5.09 -17.78
N LEU A 93 8.37 -4.56 -18.99
CA LEU A 93 9.24 -3.55 -19.58
C LEU A 93 9.27 -2.26 -18.77
N GLY A 94 8.11 -1.82 -18.26
CA GLY A 94 8.01 -0.68 -17.36
C GLY A 94 8.83 -0.89 -16.08
N ASN A 95 8.71 -2.05 -15.44
CA ASN A 95 9.49 -2.40 -14.25
C ASN A 95 11.00 -2.41 -14.52
N ILE A 96 11.41 -2.97 -15.65
CA ILE A 96 12.81 -2.99 -16.11
C ILE A 96 13.32 -1.55 -16.32
N THR A 97 12.50 -0.71 -16.97
CA THR A 97 12.83 0.69 -17.25
C THR A 97 13.10 1.48 -15.98
N LEU A 98 12.30 1.29 -14.92
CA LEU A 98 12.52 1.97 -13.63
C LEU A 98 13.94 1.73 -13.08
N THR A 99 14.42 0.50 -13.16
CA THR A 99 15.76 0.13 -12.68
C THR A 99 16.86 0.69 -13.57
N PHE A 100 16.70 0.60 -14.90
CA PHE A 100 17.70 1.11 -15.82
C PHE A 100 17.83 2.63 -15.79
N LEU A 101 16.74 3.37 -15.55
CA LEU A 101 16.78 4.82 -15.40
C LEU A 101 17.52 5.31 -14.14
N LEU A 102 17.77 4.44 -13.16
CA LEU A 102 18.65 4.78 -12.03
C LEU A 102 20.12 4.86 -12.45
N VAL A 103 20.56 4.11 -13.46
CA VAL A 103 21.95 4.09 -13.94
C VAL A 103 22.42 5.47 -14.43
N PRO A 104 21.75 6.15 -15.38
CA PRO A 104 22.18 7.47 -15.84
C PRO A 104 22.12 8.52 -14.72
N TYR A 105 21.19 8.38 -13.77
CA TYR A 105 21.13 9.25 -12.60
C TYR A 105 22.41 9.17 -11.76
N PHE A 106 22.87 7.95 -11.44
CA PHE A 106 24.11 7.76 -10.68
C PHE A 106 25.36 8.12 -11.48
N MET A 107 25.36 7.96 -12.81
CA MET A 107 26.44 8.45 -13.67
C MET A 107 26.56 9.97 -13.63
N TRP A 108 25.43 10.70 -13.56
CA TRP A 108 25.43 12.15 -13.49
C TRP A 108 25.76 12.69 -12.09
N ARG A 109 25.43 11.94 -11.03
CA ARG A 109 25.69 12.29 -9.63
C ARG A 109 26.47 11.20 -8.90
N PRO A 110 27.75 10.95 -9.28
CA PRO A 110 28.54 9.85 -8.72
C PRO A 110 28.81 10.01 -7.21
N HIS A 111 28.83 11.24 -6.70
CA HIS A 111 29.03 11.51 -5.27
C HIS A 111 27.97 10.84 -4.39
N GLN A 112 26.70 10.87 -4.80
CA GLN A 112 25.63 10.24 -4.01
C GLN A 112 25.80 8.73 -3.93
N LEU A 113 26.23 8.07 -5.02
CA LEU A 113 26.52 6.64 -4.99
C LEU A 113 27.74 6.35 -4.10
N ARG A 114 28.76 7.20 -4.14
CA ARG A 114 30.00 7.04 -3.37
C ARG A 114 29.77 7.13 -1.86
N ASP A 115 28.82 7.93 -1.39
CA ASP A 115 28.58 8.13 0.05
C ASP A 115 28.05 6.89 0.77
N TRP A 116 27.30 6.00 0.10
CA TRP A 116 26.76 4.77 0.72
C TRP A 116 27.21 3.47 0.05
N TRP A 117 27.65 3.52 -1.22
CA TRP A 117 28.13 2.37 -1.99
C TRP A 117 29.63 2.44 -2.33
N GLY A 118 30.34 3.48 -1.87
CA GLY A 118 31.74 3.74 -2.26
C GLY A 118 32.75 2.68 -1.85
N HIS A 119 32.44 1.83 -0.87
CA HIS A 119 33.30 0.71 -0.43
C HIS A 119 33.12 -0.58 -1.26
N GLY A 120 32.25 -0.56 -2.28
CA GLY A 120 31.98 -1.70 -3.14
C GLY A 120 31.13 -2.80 -2.47
N TRP A 121 31.12 -3.98 -3.08
CA TRP A 121 30.33 -5.11 -2.60
C TRP A 121 31.01 -5.81 -1.42
N ASN A 122 30.47 -5.63 -0.21
CA ASN A 122 30.88 -6.40 0.97
C ASN A 122 29.77 -7.36 1.41
N ILE A 123 29.77 -8.56 0.81
CA ILE A 123 28.74 -9.60 1.06
C ILE A 123 28.74 -10.04 2.53
N LYS A 124 29.91 -10.09 3.19
CA LYS A 124 30.02 -10.48 4.61
C LYS A 124 29.34 -9.45 5.52
N ALA A 125 29.56 -8.16 5.28
CA ALA A 125 28.88 -7.11 6.01
C ALA A 125 27.37 -7.14 5.76
N ALA A 126 26.94 -7.34 4.50
CA ALA A 126 25.52 -7.45 4.17
C ALA A 126 24.83 -8.62 4.89
N MET A 127 25.49 -9.79 4.96
CA MET A 127 24.96 -10.97 5.66
C MET A 127 24.67 -10.71 7.15
N ASN A 128 25.49 -9.90 7.82
CA ASN A 128 25.28 -9.57 9.23
C ASN A 128 23.98 -8.78 9.47
N TYR A 129 23.58 -7.95 8.50
CA TYR A 129 22.36 -7.14 8.60
C TYR A 129 21.09 -7.86 8.11
N VAL A 130 21.19 -9.06 7.52
CA VAL A 130 20.03 -9.82 7.05
C VAL A 130 19.06 -10.13 8.20
N ASN A 131 19.57 -10.53 9.37
CA ASN A 131 18.72 -10.82 10.53
C ASN A 131 17.96 -9.58 11.00
N LEU A 132 18.62 -8.42 11.05
CA LEU A 132 17.98 -7.15 11.40
C LEU A 132 16.92 -6.77 10.35
N PHE A 133 17.24 -6.91 9.07
CA PHE A 133 16.32 -6.64 7.97
C PHE A 133 15.08 -7.52 8.04
N VAL A 134 15.22 -8.83 8.29
CA VAL A 134 14.08 -9.76 8.44
C VAL A 134 13.26 -9.43 9.68
N ARG A 135 13.92 -9.17 10.82
CA ARG A 135 13.25 -8.84 12.09
C ARG A 135 12.42 -7.56 12.02
N ILE A 136 12.84 -6.57 11.22
CA ILE A 136 12.12 -5.30 11.03
C ILE A 136 11.15 -5.39 9.85
N GLY A 137 11.60 -6.00 8.76
CA GLY A 137 10.88 -6.11 7.49
C GLY A 137 9.67 -7.04 7.56
N CYS A 138 9.78 -8.21 8.22
CA CYS A 138 8.65 -9.14 8.32
C CYS A 138 7.43 -8.53 9.03
N PRO A 139 7.56 -7.91 10.23
CA PRO A 139 6.41 -7.25 10.83
C PRO A 139 5.90 -6.06 9.99
N GLY A 140 6.79 -5.32 9.31
CA GLY A 140 6.38 -4.25 8.39
C GLY A 140 5.58 -4.76 7.19
N MET A 141 5.97 -5.91 6.62
CA MET A 141 5.25 -6.61 5.57
C MET A 141 3.88 -7.08 6.07
N VAL A 142 3.83 -7.74 7.23
CA VAL A 142 2.57 -8.19 7.84
C VAL A 142 1.63 -7.00 8.08
N MET A 143 2.15 -5.89 8.60
CA MET A 143 1.35 -4.69 8.86
C MET A 143 0.62 -4.17 7.62
N MET A 144 1.29 -4.15 6.46
CA MET A 144 0.68 -3.75 5.18
C MET A 144 -0.18 -4.85 4.55
N ALA A 145 0.26 -6.12 4.63
CA ALA A 145 -0.45 -7.24 4.02
C ALA A 145 -1.80 -7.50 4.68
N VAL A 146 -1.87 -7.41 6.02
CA VAL A 146 -3.09 -7.57 6.82
C VAL A 146 -4.16 -6.57 6.38
N GLU A 147 -3.78 -5.33 6.10
CA GLU A 147 -4.70 -4.29 5.65
C GLU A 147 -5.25 -4.59 4.24
N VAL A 148 -4.38 -4.88 3.28
CA VAL A 148 -4.79 -5.21 1.90
C VAL A 148 -5.65 -6.48 1.87
N TRP A 149 -5.20 -7.54 2.56
CA TRP A 149 -5.93 -8.81 2.61
C TRP A 149 -7.27 -8.70 3.33
N ALA A 150 -7.44 -7.77 4.27
CA ALA A 150 -8.74 -7.52 4.89
C ALA A 150 -9.75 -7.04 3.85
N PHE A 151 -9.37 -6.12 2.95
CA PHE A 151 -10.24 -5.69 1.85
C PHE A 151 -10.52 -6.82 0.84
N GLU A 152 -9.54 -7.68 0.54
CA GLU A 152 -9.77 -8.85 -0.31
C GLU A 152 -10.75 -9.85 0.33
N ILE A 153 -10.68 -10.04 1.65
CA ILE A 153 -11.67 -10.85 2.38
C ILE A 153 -13.05 -10.21 2.27
N LEU A 154 -13.16 -8.88 2.37
CA LEU A 154 -14.42 -8.17 2.15
C LEU A 154 -14.97 -8.40 0.75
N ALA A 155 -14.13 -8.40 -0.28
CA ALA A 155 -14.55 -8.72 -1.65
C ALA A 155 -15.13 -10.15 -1.75
N ILE A 156 -14.48 -11.13 -1.10
CA ILE A 156 -14.98 -12.52 -1.02
C ILE A 156 -16.32 -12.57 -0.28
N LEU A 157 -16.47 -11.85 0.84
CA LEU A 157 -17.73 -11.80 1.58
C LEU A 157 -18.84 -11.12 0.78
N ALA A 158 -18.52 -10.04 0.05
CA ALA A 158 -19.47 -9.36 -0.85
C ALA A 158 -19.96 -10.31 -1.96
N GLY A 159 -19.08 -11.15 -2.49
CA GLY A 159 -19.45 -12.18 -3.49
C GLY A 159 -20.38 -13.28 -2.96
N ASN A 160 -20.48 -13.46 -1.64
CA ASN A 160 -21.38 -14.44 -1.01
C ASN A 160 -22.73 -13.86 -0.60
N LEU A 161 -22.98 -12.57 -0.85
CA LEU A 161 -24.28 -11.95 -0.58
C LEU A 161 -25.33 -12.37 -1.63
N PRO A 162 -26.63 -12.31 -1.28
CA PRO A 162 -27.72 -12.66 -2.21
C PRO A 162 -27.62 -11.92 -3.56
N ASP A 163 -27.35 -10.62 -3.53
CA ASP A 163 -27.17 -9.76 -4.71
C ASP A 163 -25.68 -9.56 -5.04
N SER A 164 -24.95 -10.68 -5.17
CA SER A 164 -23.49 -10.71 -5.32
C SER A 164 -22.93 -9.81 -6.43
N VAL A 165 -23.66 -9.65 -7.55
CA VAL A 165 -23.21 -8.81 -8.68
C VAL A 165 -23.22 -7.33 -8.31
N VAL A 166 -24.32 -6.83 -7.74
CA VAL A 166 -24.47 -5.43 -7.29
C VAL A 166 -23.49 -5.14 -6.17
N ALA A 167 -23.41 -6.07 -5.21
CA ALA A 167 -22.50 -6.03 -4.08
C ALA A 167 -21.03 -5.90 -4.48
N LEU A 168 -20.57 -6.80 -5.35
CA LEU A 168 -19.18 -6.85 -5.79
C LEU A 168 -18.81 -5.65 -6.66
N SER A 169 -19.72 -5.23 -7.55
CA SER A 169 -19.53 -4.06 -8.43
C SER A 169 -19.39 -2.78 -7.60
N THR A 170 -20.29 -2.60 -6.61
CA THR A 170 -20.23 -1.49 -5.66
C THR A 170 -18.93 -1.50 -4.86
N HIS A 171 -18.55 -2.64 -4.29
CA HIS A 171 -17.30 -2.78 -3.55
C HIS A 171 -16.07 -2.44 -4.41
N ALA A 172 -16.01 -2.93 -5.65
CA ALA A 172 -14.89 -2.68 -6.56
C ALA A 172 -14.73 -1.19 -6.89
N VAL A 173 -15.83 -0.47 -7.12
CA VAL A 173 -15.78 0.98 -7.39
C VAL A 173 -15.28 1.74 -6.17
N LEU A 174 -15.84 1.45 -5.00
CA LEU A 174 -15.41 2.07 -3.75
C LEU A 174 -13.93 1.80 -3.48
N MET A 175 -13.44 0.57 -3.71
CA MET A 175 -12.03 0.22 -3.60
C MET A 175 -11.12 1.03 -4.53
N ASN A 176 -11.55 1.29 -5.77
CA ASN A 176 -10.79 2.14 -6.69
C ASN A 176 -10.74 3.59 -6.19
N ILE A 177 -11.86 4.12 -5.73
CA ILE A 177 -11.97 5.48 -5.19
C ILE A 177 -11.11 5.64 -3.93
N THR A 178 -11.18 4.69 -2.99
CA THR A 178 -10.38 4.71 -1.76
C THR A 178 -8.89 4.52 -2.06
N ALA A 179 -8.53 3.68 -3.04
CA ALA A 179 -7.14 3.52 -3.45
C ALA A 179 -6.50 4.84 -3.93
N ILE A 180 -7.27 5.70 -4.62
CA ILE A 180 -6.80 7.03 -5.03
C ILE A 180 -6.47 7.89 -3.80
N ALA A 181 -7.39 7.99 -2.83
CA ALA A 181 -7.15 8.73 -1.59
C ALA A 181 -5.97 8.15 -0.79
N TYR A 182 -5.90 6.81 -0.71
CA TYR A 182 -4.87 6.09 0.01
C TYR A 182 -3.47 6.34 -0.55
N THR A 183 -3.32 6.57 -1.86
CA THR A 183 -2.00 6.92 -2.44
C THR A 183 -1.43 8.22 -1.87
N ALA A 184 -2.28 9.21 -1.57
CA ALA A 184 -1.86 10.45 -0.94
C ALA A 184 -1.44 10.20 0.53
N PHE A 185 -2.22 9.41 1.26
CA PHE A 185 -1.90 9.04 2.65
C PHE A 185 -0.60 8.25 2.75
N MET A 186 -0.37 7.33 1.82
CA MET A 186 0.87 6.57 1.72
C MET A 186 2.08 7.46 1.47
N GLY A 187 1.94 8.51 0.67
CA GLY A 187 2.99 9.52 0.48
C GLY A 187 3.39 10.19 1.79
N VAL A 188 2.39 10.65 2.56
CA VAL A 188 2.62 11.26 3.89
C VAL A 188 3.18 10.24 4.88
N ALA A 189 2.70 8.99 4.86
CA ALA A 189 3.16 7.92 5.73
C ALA A 189 4.65 7.58 5.50
N VAL A 190 5.09 7.55 4.24
CA VAL A 190 6.50 7.36 3.89
C VAL A 190 7.34 8.56 4.34
N ALA A 191 6.85 9.79 4.12
CA ALA A 191 7.54 10.99 4.60
C ALA A 191 7.67 11.02 6.13
N ALA A 192 6.60 10.67 6.86
CA ALA A 192 6.59 10.57 8.31
C ALA A 192 7.60 9.51 8.80
N CYS A 193 7.61 8.33 8.18
CA CYS A 193 8.57 7.27 8.48
C CYS A 193 10.02 7.75 8.37
N ILE A 194 10.36 8.42 7.25
CA ILE A 194 11.71 8.92 6.99
C ILE A 194 12.09 10.02 7.99
N ARG A 195 11.22 11.01 8.20
CA ARG A 195 11.52 12.17 9.06
C ARG A 195 11.62 11.78 10.53
N VAL A 196 10.70 10.94 11.02
CA VAL A 196 10.75 10.42 12.39
C VAL A 196 11.98 9.55 12.58
N GLY A 197 12.24 8.61 11.66
CA GLY A 197 13.42 7.72 11.73
C GLY A 197 14.74 8.49 11.72
N ASN A 198 14.90 9.45 10.81
CA ASN A 198 16.11 10.27 10.72
C ASN A 198 16.30 11.15 11.97
N CYS A 199 15.24 11.77 12.49
CA CYS A 199 15.35 12.58 13.72
C CYS A 199 15.67 11.72 14.95
N LEU A 200 15.13 10.51 15.07
CA LEU A 200 15.47 9.60 16.16
C LEU A 200 16.91 9.10 16.05
N GLY A 201 17.37 8.75 14.85
CA GLY A 201 18.76 8.34 14.60
C GLY A 201 19.78 9.46 14.84
N ALA A 202 19.38 10.72 14.64
CA ALA A 202 20.20 11.91 14.89
C ALA A 202 20.14 12.41 16.35
N ASP A 203 19.54 11.64 17.28
CA ASP A 203 19.35 12.00 18.69
C ASP A 203 18.57 13.32 18.89
N GLN A 204 17.55 13.55 18.06
CA GLN A 204 16.70 14.74 18.08
C GLN A 204 15.23 14.37 18.38
N PRO A 205 14.92 13.88 19.60
CA PRO A 205 13.59 13.37 19.96
C PRO A 205 12.49 14.43 19.85
N LYS A 206 12.79 15.70 20.17
CA LYS A 206 11.84 16.82 20.02
C LYS A 206 11.45 17.04 18.56
N LYS A 207 12.40 16.95 17.63
CA LYS A 207 12.12 17.10 16.19
C LYS A 207 11.38 15.89 15.64
N ALA A 208 11.68 14.68 16.12
CA ALA A 208 10.93 13.48 15.79
C ALA A 208 9.46 13.59 16.21
N LYS A 209 9.21 14.07 17.44
CA LYS A 209 7.86 14.35 17.95
C LYS A 209 7.14 15.37 17.07
N MET A 210 7.79 16.50 16.76
CA MET A 210 7.22 17.53 15.89
C MET A 210 6.89 17.00 14.49
N ALA A 211 7.78 16.19 13.89
CA ALA A 211 7.54 15.59 12.57
C ALA A 211 6.32 14.65 12.57
N CYS A 212 6.12 13.89 13.65
CA CYS A 212 4.93 13.06 13.83
C CYS A 212 3.64 13.92 13.86
N TYR A 213 3.56 14.92 14.74
CA TYR A 213 2.36 15.76 14.83
C TYR A 213 2.08 16.54 13.55
N LEU A 214 3.13 17.05 12.87
CA LEU A 214 2.96 17.75 11.61
C LEU A 214 2.43 16.81 10.51
N ALA A 215 2.94 15.58 10.44
CA ALA A 215 2.43 14.59 9.49
C ALA A 215 0.95 14.27 9.75
N LEU A 216 0.56 14.07 11.01
CA LEU A 216 -0.85 13.86 11.38
C LEU A 216 -1.72 15.07 11.02
N ALA A 217 -1.28 16.29 11.30
CA ALA A 217 -2.02 17.51 10.96
C ALA A 217 -2.21 17.70 9.45
N ILE A 218 -1.15 17.46 8.65
CA ILE A 218 -1.24 17.47 7.18
C ILE A 218 -2.24 16.42 6.70
N THR A 219 -2.23 15.24 7.33
CA THR A 219 -3.15 14.14 6.98
C THR A 219 -4.59 14.52 7.24
N VAL A 220 -4.91 15.13 8.39
CA VAL A 220 -6.27 15.63 8.65
C VAL A 220 -6.72 16.61 7.56
N GLY A 221 -5.85 17.54 7.14
CA GLY A 221 -6.16 18.47 6.06
C GLY A 221 -6.44 17.77 4.72
N ILE A 222 -5.58 16.84 4.31
CA ILE A 222 -5.74 16.09 3.06
C ILE A 222 -6.99 15.20 3.11
N SER A 223 -7.18 14.46 4.21
CA SER A 223 -8.36 13.61 4.40
C SER A 223 -9.66 14.40 4.45
N ALA A 224 -9.67 15.61 5.02
CA ALA A 224 -10.84 16.48 5.02
C ALA A 224 -11.20 16.93 3.59
N VAL A 225 -10.20 17.27 2.76
CA VAL A 225 -10.43 17.58 1.35
C VAL A 225 -11.02 16.38 0.62
N PHE A 226 -10.44 15.18 0.79
CA PHE A 226 -11.01 13.97 0.19
C PHE A 226 -12.41 13.66 0.71
N ALA A 227 -12.69 13.81 2.00
CA ALA A 227 -14.01 13.61 2.57
C ALA A 227 -15.05 14.55 1.92
N VAL A 228 -14.72 15.84 1.78
CA VAL A 228 -15.60 16.81 1.11
C VAL A 228 -15.80 16.46 -0.37
N LEU A 229 -14.74 16.06 -1.08
CA LEU A 229 -14.84 15.62 -2.48
C LEU A 229 -15.71 14.38 -2.61
N LEU A 230 -15.53 13.38 -1.75
CA LEU A 230 -16.33 12.16 -1.81
C LEU A 230 -17.81 12.43 -1.50
N PHE A 231 -18.06 13.30 -0.53
CA PHE A 231 -19.42 13.70 -0.17
C PHE A 231 -20.09 14.52 -1.28
N SER A 232 -19.36 15.43 -1.93
CA SER A 232 -19.94 16.37 -2.92
C SER A 232 -20.06 15.77 -4.32
N LEU A 233 -19.25 14.76 -4.63
CA LEU A 233 -19.20 14.09 -5.94
C LEU A 233 -19.78 12.67 -5.89
N ASN A 234 -20.54 12.35 -4.85
CA ASN A 234 -21.10 11.03 -4.64
C ASN A 234 -22.02 10.59 -5.79
N ASP A 235 -22.77 11.51 -6.40
CA ASP A 235 -23.67 11.19 -7.52
C ASP A 235 -22.94 11.17 -8.88
N ALA A 236 -21.78 11.83 -8.97
CA ALA A 236 -21.07 12.03 -10.24
C ALA A 236 -20.01 10.96 -10.52
N ILE A 237 -19.42 10.38 -9.47
CA ILE A 237 -18.30 9.43 -9.60
C ILE A 237 -18.77 8.01 -9.93
N PRO A 238 -19.73 7.39 -9.22
CA PRO A 238 -20.15 6.02 -9.49
C PRO A 238 -20.64 5.74 -10.93
N PRO A 239 -21.40 6.64 -11.59
CA PRO A 239 -21.80 6.45 -12.99
C PRO A 239 -20.63 6.41 -13.99
N LEU A 240 -19.42 6.84 -13.61
CA LEU A 240 -18.24 6.73 -14.47
C LEU A 240 -17.68 5.30 -14.52
N PHE A 241 -18.04 4.47 -13.54
CA PHE A 241 -17.54 3.09 -13.42
C PHE A 241 -18.63 2.05 -13.65
N LEU A 242 -19.89 2.39 -13.38
CA LEU A 242 -21.02 1.47 -13.39
C LEU A 242 -22.04 1.90 -14.45
N ASN A 243 -22.78 0.93 -14.97
CA ASN A 243 -23.84 1.15 -15.95
C ASN A 243 -25.22 0.72 -15.45
N ASP A 244 -25.29 0.12 -14.26
CA ASP A 244 -26.53 -0.33 -13.64
C ASP A 244 -26.93 0.61 -12.51
N ASP A 245 -28.18 1.09 -12.58
CA ASP A 245 -28.69 2.12 -11.67
C ASP A 245 -28.66 1.66 -10.20
N GLU A 246 -28.89 0.37 -9.95
CA GLU A 246 -28.90 -0.20 -8.60
C GLU A 246 -27.52 -0.15 -7.91
N SER A 247 -26.43 -0.54 -8.61
CA SER A 247 -25.08 -0.39 -8.06
C SER A 247 -24.64 1.06 -7.98
N ILE A 248 -25.10 1.92 -8.90
CA ILE A 248 -24.81 3.36 -8.85
C ILE A 248 -25.39 3.98 -7.58
N ASP A 249 -26.66 3.73 -7.30
CA ASP A 249 -27.33 4.27 -6.12
C ASP A 249 -26.70 3.75 -4.82
N LEU A 250 -26.40 2.44 -4.77
CA LEU A 250 -25.76 1.84 -3.60
C LEU A 250 -24.33 2.38 -3.39
N ALA A 251 -23.53 2.49 -4.46
CA ALA A 251 -22.19 3.06 -4.39
C ALA A 251 -22.22 4.53 -3.96
N SER A 252 -23.16 5.32 -4.49
CA SER A 252 -23.34 6.73 -4.12
C SER A 252 -23.68 6.88 -2.64
N TYR A 253 -24.58 6.03 -2.13
CA TYR A 253 -24.93 5.99 -0.70
C TYR A 253 -23.74 5.62 0.18
N ILE A 254 -23.04 4.52 -0.12
CA ILE A 254 -21.89 4.07 0.68
C ILE A 254 -20.76 5.09 0.62
N MET A 255 -20.56 5.77 -0.52
CA MET A 255 -19.54 6.80 -0.68
C MET A 255 -19.77 8.01 0.22
N VAL A 256 -21.02 8.49 0.35
CA VAL A 256 -21.39 9.55 1.29
C VAL A 256 -21.09 9.10 2.72
N PHE A 257 -21.55 7.90 3.07
CA PHE A 257 -21.34 7.32 4.38
C PHE A 257 -19.84 7.11 4.72
N TRP A 258 -19.04 6.71 3.73
CA TRP A 258 -17.61 6.47 3.88
C TRP A 258 -16.79 7.76 3.95
N SER A 259 -17.31 8.88 3.45
CA SER A 259 -16.59 10.16 3.45
C SER A 259 -15.95 10.55 4.80
N PRO A 260 -16.62 10.43 5.98
CA PRO A 260 -15.96 10.67 7.27
C PRO A 260 -14.90 9.61 7.63
N PHE A 261 -15.04 8.36 7.17
CA PHE A 261 -14.09 7.27 7.44
C PHE A 261 -12.74 7.43 6.71
N VAL A 262 -12.68 8.30 5.70
CA VAL A 262 -11.41 8.68 5.06
C VAL A 262 -10.43 9.36 6.03
N ILE A 263 -10.94 10.03 7.06
CA ILE A 263 -10.11 10.67 8.09
C ILE A 263 -9.38 9.63 8.96
N PRO A 264 -10.07 8.70 9.65
CA PRO A 264 -9.39 7.65 10.40
C PRO A 264 -8.55 6.75 9.51
N ASP A 265 -8.94 6.51 8.25
CA ASP A 265 -8.13 5.74 7.29
C ASP A 265 -6.78 6.42 6.98
N GLY A 266 -6.80 7.70 6.62
CA GLY A 266 -5.56 8.45 6.40
C GLY A 266 -4.69 8.53 7.65
N LEU A 267 -5.30 8.80 8.81
CA LEU A 267 -4.58 8.85 10.09
C LEU A 267 -3.99 7.50 10.48
N ASN A 268 -4.70 6.40 10.19
CA ASN A 268 -4.20 5.04 10.37
C ASN A 268 -2.94 4.81 9.53
N ALA A 269 -3.01 5.07 8.23
CA ALA A 269 -1.90 4.88 7.30
C ALA A 269 -0.64 5.68 7.72
N VAL A 270 -0.82 6.93 8.13
CA VAL A 270 0.29 7.79 8.57
C VAL A 270 0.84 7.36 9.93
N MET A 271 -0.01 6.94 10.85
CA MET A 271 0.42 6.39 12.14
C MET A 271 1.26 5.12 11.95
N GLN A 272 0.85 4.22 11.04
CA GLN A 272 1.67 3.07 10.66
C GLN A 272 3.05 3.51 10.12
N GLY A 273 3.11 4.60 9.34
CA GLY A 273 4.36 5.24 8.92
C GLY A 273 5.24 5.70 10.09
N VAL A 274 4.65 6.37 11.08
CA VAL A 274 5.35 6.83 12.29
C VAL A 274 5.89 5.63 13.10
N PHE A 275 5.11 4.57 13.27
CA PHE A 275 5.53 3.36 13.98
C PHE A 275 6.68 2.64 13.27
N ARG A 276 6.68 2.60 11.92
CA ARG A 276 7.83 2.12 11.13
C ARG A 276 9.06 3.01 11.35
N GLY A 277 8.90 4.33 11.32
CA GLY A 277 10.00 5.28 11.58
C GLY A 277 10.61 5.14 12.98
N ALA A 278 9.79 4.84 13.98
CA ALA A 278 10.25 4.57 15.36
C ALA A 278 10.83 3.15 15.56
N GLY A 279 10.68 2.25 14.57
CA GLY A 279 11.04 0.84 14.65
C GLY A 279 10.15 0.03 15.59
N LYS A 280 8.90 0.46 15.79
CA LYS A 280 7.88 -0.22 16.60
C LYS A 280 6.86 -0.96 15.72
N GLN A 281 7.22 -1.35 14.50
CA GLN A 281 6.30 -2.01 13.55
C GLN A 281 5.62 -3.27 14.10
N LYS A 282 6.24 -4.02 15.03
CA LYS A 282 5.60 -5.19 15.65
C LYS A 282 4.33 -4.81 16.43
N GLN A 283 4.37 -3.70 17.17
CA GLN A 283 3.19 -3.21 17.90
C GLN A 283 2.08 -2.84 16.92
N ALA A 284 2.43 -2.11 15.86
CA ALA A 284 1.46 -1.71 14.86
C ALA A 284 0.87 -2.90 14.08
N ALA A 285 1.69 -3.90 13.72
CA ALA A 285 1.21 -5.12 13.08
C ALA A 285 0.19 -5.87 13.95
N ILE A 286 0.45 -6.00 15.25
CA ILE A 286 -0.50 -6.66 16.19
C ILE A 286 -1.80 -5.87 16.27
N THR A 287 -1.72 -4.53 16.39
CA THR A 287 -2.91 -3.68 16.45
C THR A 287 -3.72 -3.76 15.15
N ASN A 288 -3.07 -3.78 13.98
CA ASN A 288 -3.76 -3.99 12.69
C ASN A 288 -4.48 -5.34 12.65
N VAL A 289 -3.83 -6.43 13.05
CA VAL A 289 -4.47 -7.76 13.07
C VAL A 289 -5.71 -7.74 13.96
N ILE A 290 -5.61 -7.18 15.16
CA ILE A 290 -6.74 -7.11 16.10
C ILE A 290 -7.87 -6.24 15.54
N GLY A 291 -7.55 -5.06 15.01
CA GLY A 291 -8.56 -4.13 14.52
C GLY A 291 -9.25 -4.60 13.24
N TYR A 292 -8.51 -5.11 12.26
CA TYR A 292 -9.09 -5.60 11.01
C TYR A 292 -9.76 -6.98 11.17
N TYR A 293 -9.08 -7.95 11.78
CA TYR A 293 -9.57 -9.34 11.83
C TYR A 293 -10.34 -9.67 13.11
N GLY A 294 -10.04 -8.99 14.22
CA GLY A 294 -10.76 -9.19 15.48
C GLY A 294 -12.02 -8.33 15.61
N VAL A 295 -12.05 -7.16 14.97
CA VAL A 295 -13.18 -6.22 15.06
C VAL A 295 -13.83 -6.00 13.70
N GLY A 296 -13.09 -5.52 12.70
CA GLY A 296 -13.66 -5.02 11.46
C GLY A 296 -14.37 -6.08 10.62
N ILE A 297 -13.69 -7.18 10.30
CA ILE A 297 -14.26 -8.29 9.50
C ILE A 297 -15.40 -8.98 10.24
N PRO A 298 -15.28 -9.38 11.53
CA PRO A 298 -16.40 -9.99 12.24
C PRO A 298 -17.62 -9.08 12.34
N LEU A 299 -17.43 -7.80 12.69
CA LEU A 299 -18.52 -6.84 12.74
C LEU A 299 -19.17 -6.66 11.36
N GLY A 300 -18.34 -6.55 10.31
CA GLY A 300 -18.82 -6.44 8.94
C GLY A 300 -19.65 -7.64 8.52
N ALA A 301 -19.20 -8.86 8.82
CA ALA A 301 -19.94 -10.08 8.52
C ALA A 301 -21.27 -10.16 9.30
N ILE A 302 -21.28 -9.79 10.57
CA ILE A 302 -22.51 -9.76 11.38
C ILE A 302 -23.51 -8.76 10.77
N LEU A 303 -23.09 -7.54 10.45
CA LEU A 303 -23.95 -6.52 9.87
C LEU A 303 -24.45 -6.94 8.47
N ALA A 304 -23.55 -7.45 7.63
CA ALA A 304 -23.86 -7.84 6.26
C ALA A 304 -24.87 -9.00 6.19
N PHE A 305 -24.63 -10.08 6.94
CA PHE A 305 -25.40 -11.32 6.82
C PHE A 305 -26.51 -11.46 7.86
N THR A 306 -26.29 -11.04 9.11
CA THR A 306 -27.28 -11.21 10.18
C THR A 306 -28.22 -10.02 10.30
N ALA A 307 -27.71 -8.79 10.14
CA ALA A 307 -28.56 -7.59 10.12
C ALA A 307 -29.10 -7.27 8.72
N HIS A 308 -28.82 -8.11 7.71
CA HIS A 308 -29.26 -7.98 6.33
C HIS A 308 -28.95 -6.62 5.69
N MET A 309 -27.86 -5.98 6.12
CA MET A 309 -27.40 -4.72 5.53
C MET A 309 -26.82 -5.01 4.12
N GLY A 310 -26.09 -6.11 3.96
CA GLY A 310 -25.36 -6.42 2.74
C GLY A 310 -24.01 -5.71 2.71
N VAL A 311 -23.64 -5.09 1.58
CA VAL A 311 -22.28 -4.54 1.38
C VAL A 311 -21.98 -3.32 2.25
N ASP A 312 -22.96 -2.47 2.50
CA ASP A 312 -22.84 -1.35 3.44
C ASP A 312 -22.42 -1.84 4.84
N GLY A 313 -22.97 -2.96 5.33
CA GLY A 313 -22.60 -3.58 6.59
C GLY A 313 -21.13 -4.00 6.62
N LEU A 314 -20.60 -4.51 5.50
CA LEU A 314 -19.17 -4.81 5.35
C LEU A 314 -18.31 -3.54 5.47
N TRP A 315 -18.72 -2.45 4.81
CA TRP A 315 -18.02 -1.17 4.86
C TRP A 315 -18.10 -0.49 6.23
N TRP A 316 -19.22 -0.62 6.94
CA TRP A 316 -19.34 -0.22 8.34
C TRP A 316 -18.37 -0.98 9.24
N GLY A 317 -18.34 -2.30 9.11
CA GLY A 317 -17.44 -3.16 9.87
C GLY A 317 -15.98 -2.75 9.69
N ILE A 318 -15.52 -2.67 8.44
CA ILE A 318 -14.12 -2.32 8.16
C ILE A 318 -13.79 -0.89 8.60
N GLY A 319 -14.69 0.07 8.41
CA GLY A 319 -14.52 1.45 8.87
C GLY A 319 -14.32 1.54 10.38
N VAL A 320 -15.15 0.82 11.15
CA VAL A 320 -14.99 0.73 12.61
C VAL A 320 -13.66 0.07 12.99
N GLY A 321 -13.27 -1.00 12.28
CA GLY A 321 -11.97 -1.66 12.49
C GLY A 321 -10.78 -0.72 12.27
N ILE A 322 -10.81 0.10 11.22
CA ILE A 322 -9.79 1.11 10.89
C ILE A 322 -9.73 2.17 11.98
N ALA A 323 -10.88 2.72 12.37
CA ALA A 323 -10.96 3.74 13.43
C ALA A 323 -10.46 3.19 14.77
N ALA A 324 -10.86 1.98 15.15
CA ALA A 324 -10.38 1.31 16.36
C ALA A 324 -8.87 1.09 16.34
N THR A 325 -8.31 0.70 15.18
CA THR A 325 -6.87 0.54 14.99
C THR A 325 -6.14 1.86 15.18
N TRP A 326 -6.61 2.93 14.52
CA TRP A 326 -6.01 4.26 14.64
C TRP A 326 -6.04 4.78 16.08
N LEU A 327 -7.19 4.69 16.76
CA LEU A 327 -7.34 5.09 18.16
C LEU A 327 -6.39 4.30 19.07
N SER A 328 -6.28 2.99 18.85
CA SER A 328 -5.38 2.11 19.61
C SER A 328 -3.91 2.48 19.42
N LEU A 329 -3.46 2.72 18.18
CA LEU A 329 -2.09 3.17 17.90
C LEU A 329 -1.80 4.54 18.52
N THR A 330 -2.76 5.45 18.45
CA THR A 330 -2.67 6.78 19.05
C THR A 330 -2.56 6.69 20.57
N PHE A 331 -3.38 5.86 21.21
CA PHE A 331 -3.31 5.58 22.65
C PHE A 331 -1.96 4.98 23.05
N LEU A 332 -1.47 3.98 22.30
CA LEU A 332 -0.16 3.37 22.56
C LEU A 332 0.98 4.40 22.47
N MET A 333 0.94 5.27 21.47
CA MET A 333 1.90 6.35 21.31
C MET A 333 1.85 7.33 22.48
N MET A 334 0.66 7.83 22.84
CA MET A 334 0.53 8.85 23.89
C MET A 334 0.90 8.34 25.28
N THR A 335 0.54 7.09 25.59
CA THR A 335 0.71 6.52 26.94
C THR A 335 2.11 5.95 27.17
N TYR A 336 2.67 5.24 26.18
CA TYR A 336 3.90 4.46 26.38
C TYR A 336 5.15 5.06 25.74
N TRP A 337 5.02 5.99 24.78
CA TRP A 337 6.20 6.52 24.10
C TRP A 337 6.86 7.63 24.90
N ARG A 338 8.12 7.40 25.26
CA ARG A 338 9.06 8.45 25.63
C ARG A 338 10.01 8.66 24.46
N TRP A 339 9.89 9.79 23.79
CA TRP A 339 10.67 10.12 22.59
C TRP A 339 12.18 10.04 22.83
N ASP A 340 12.65 10.41 24.03
CA ASP A 340 14.07 10.30 24.40
C ASP A 340 14.54 8.83 24.46
N LYS A 341 13.70 7.93 25.00
CA LYS A 341 14.00 6.49 25.00
C LYS A 341 14.05 5.91 23.58
N LEU A 342 13.16 6.36 22.71
CA LEU A 342 13.15 5.94 21.29
C LEU A 342 14.42 6.36 20.56
N ALA A 343 14.98 7.53 20.86
CA ALA A 343 16.25 7.99 20.28
C ALA A 343 17.43 7.12 20.76
N ILE A 344 17.46 6.78 22.06
CA ILE A 344 18.46 5.86 22.62
C ILE A 344 18.38 4.48 21.96
N GLU A 345 17.17 3.93 21.84
CA GLU A 345 16.96 2.64 21.14
C GLU A 345 17.41 2.70 19.68
N ALA A 346 17.13 3.80 18.98
CA ALA A 346 17.55 3.97 17.59
C ALA A 346 19.08 3.94 17.46
N ARG A 347 19.79 4.63 18.36
CA ARG A 347 21.27 4.64 18.40
C ARG A 347 21.86 3.27 18.70
N GLN A 348 21.24 2.51 19.61
CA GLN A 348 21.67 1.14 19.92
C GLN A 348 21.53 0.20 18.72
N ARG A 349 20.46 0.35 17.93
CA ARG A 349 20.25 -0.47 16.71
C ARG A 349 21.29 -0.21 15.63
N THR A 350 21.81 1.01 15.52
CA THR A 350 22.86 1.37 14.55
C THR A 350 24.28 1.06 15.05
N ALA A 351 24.47 0.81 16.34
CA ALA A 351 25.76 0.49 16.94
C ALA A 351 26.08 -1.01 16.94
N GLN A 352 25.10 -1.87 16.64
CA GLN A 352 25.23 -3.31 16.41
C GLN A 352 25.55 -3.57 14.93
#